data_AF-A0A9D8L9H4-F1
#
_entry.id   AF-A0A9D8L9H4-F1
#
_cell.length_a   1.000
_cell.length_b   1.000
_cell.length_c   1.000
_cell.angle_alpha   90.00
_cell.angle_beta   90.00
_cell.angle_gamma   90.00
#
_symmetry.space_group_name_H-M   'P 1'
#
loop_
_entity.id
_entity.type
_entity.pdbx_description
1 polymer ?
#
loop_
_entity_poly.entity_id
_entity_poly.type
_entity_poly.pdbx_seq_one_letter_code
_entity_poly.pdbx_strand_id
1 'polypeptide(L)'
;MLVGRIGAAHGIKGEVRVQSFTEDPLALVSYGPLMTNKAGLTIRILAARTTTNVLVARIEGVNDRSAAEKLNGVELYIDRAL
;
A
#
# COMPACT_ATOMS: atom_id res chain seq x y z
N MET A 1 -3.23 10.15 -10.01
CA MET A 1 -4.27 9.12 -10.23
C MET A 1 -4.33 8.19 -9.02
N LEU A 2 -5.52 7.90 -8.48
CA LEU A 2 -5.69 6.95 -7.38
C LEU A 2 -5.44 5.51 -7.88
N VAL A 3 -4.55 4.78 -7.23
CA VAL A 3 -4.15 3.41 -7.62
C VAL A 3 -4.43 2.37 -6.55
N GLY A 4 -4.60 2.79 -5.30
CA GLY A 4 -4.97 1.87 -4.24
C GLY A 4 -5.34 2.57 -2.94
N ARG A 5 -5.80 1.79 -1.98
CA ARG A 5 -6.07 2.23 -0.60
C ARG A 5 -5.56 1.20 0.39
N ILE A 6 -4.81 1.66 1.38
CA ILE A 6 -4.35 0.84 2.48
C ILE A 6 -5.53 0.57 3.42
N GLY A 7 -5.73 -0.70 3.76
CA GLY A 7 -6.73 -1.19 4.68
C GLY A 7 -6.12 -1.61 6.02
N ALA A 8 -6.80 -2.56 6.67
CA ALA A 8 -6.38 -3.06 7.98
C ALA A 8 -5.00 -3.75 7.95
N ALA A 9 -4.30 -3.71 9.09
CA ALA A 9 -3.07 -4.46 9.28
C ALA A 9 -3.29 -5.98 9.12
N HIS A 10 -2.27 -6.65 8.60
CA HIS A 10 -2.23 -8.08 8.38
C HIS A 10 -1.10 -8.69 9.22
N GLY A 11 -1.45 -9.52 10.19
CA GLY A 11 -0.48 -10.14 11.11
C GLY A 11 0.20 -9.14 12.05
N ILE A 12 1.41 -9.50 12.50
CA ILE A 12 2.22 -8.70 13.44
C ILE A 12 3.47 -8.09 12.80
N LYS A 13 3.84 -8.52 11.58
CA LYS A 13 5.09 -8.14 10.89
C LYS A 13 4.98 -6.84 10.07
N GLY A 14 3.98 -6.02 10.34
CA GLY A 14 3.75 -4.76 9.62
C GLY A 14 3.20 -4.88 8.20
N GLU A 15 2.69 -6.06 7.81
CA GLU A 15 1.98 -6.18 6.53
C GLU A 15 0.61 -5.47 6.61
N VAL A 16 0.13 -4.95 5.48
CA VAL A 16 -1.18 -4.30 5.37
C VAL A 16 -2.00 -4.93 4.26
N ARG A 17 -3.32 -4.92 4.41
CA ARG A 17 -4.23 -5.17 3.30
C ARG A 17 -4.26 -3.94 2.40
N VAL A 18 -4.38 -4.15 1.10
CA VAL A 18 -4.49 -3.08 0.10
C VAL A 18 -5.66 -3.41 -0.81
N GLN A 19 -6.49 -2.42 -1.06
CA GLN A 19 -7.45 -2.46 -2.15
C GLN A 19 -6.78 -1.81 -3.37
N SER A 20 -6.54 -2.57 -4.43
CA SER A 20 -6.01 -2.02 -5.68
C SER A 20 -7.15 -1.49 -6.55
N PHE A 21 -6.90 -0.39 -7.24
CA PHE A 21 -7.79 0.16 -8.28
C PHE A 21 -7.16 0.06 -9.68
N THR A 22 -6.02 -0.64 -9.78
CA THR A 22 -5.31 -0.93 -11.02
C THR A 22 -5.79 -2.25 -11.64
N GLU A 23 -5.62 -2.41 -12.95
CA GLU A 23 -5.90 -3.68 -13.65
C GLU A 23 -5.06 -4.83 -13.09
N ASP A 24 -3.77 -4.59 -12.86
CA ASP A 24 -2.90 -5.53 -12.16
C ASP A 24 -2.61 -5.05 -10.73
N PRO A 25 -3.09 -5.75 -9.68
CA PRO A 25 -2.80 -5.43 -8.29
C PRO A 25 -1.32 -5.57 -7.92
N LEU A 26 -0.57 -6.43 -8.62
CA LEU A 26 0.85 -6.66 -8.30
C LEU A 26 1.78 -5.59 -8.88
N ALA A 27 1.37 -4.90 -9.95
CA ALA A 27 2.07 -3.74 -10.51
C ALA A 27 2.33 -2.61 -9.48
N LEU A 28 1.53 -2.57 -8.40
CA LEU A 28 1.75 -1.66 -7.26
C LEU A 28 3.15 -1.76 -6.63
N VAL A 29 3.82 -2.92 -6.73
CA VAL A 29 5.19 -3.13 -6.24
C VAL A 29 6.24 -2.47 -7.15
N SER A 30 5.94 -2.38 -8.45
CA SER A 30 6.84 -1.78 -9.45
C SER A 30 6.71 -0.27 -9.52
N TYR A 31 5.59 0.27 -9.04
CA TYR A 31 5.48 1.71 -8.82
C TYR A 31 6.45 2.10 -7.71
N GLY A 32 7.26 3.13 -7.97
CA GLY A 32 8.22 3.66 -7.01
C GLY A 32 7.51 4.29 -5.79
N PRO A 33 8.08 5.36 -5.20
CA PRO A 33 7.43 6.03 -4.08
C PRO A 33 6.03 6.55 -4.49
N LEU A 34 4.98 5.99 -3.88
CA LEU A 34 3.60 6.36 -4.11
C LEU A 34 3.25 7.58 -3.25
N MET A 35 2.65 8.58 -3.88
CA MET A 35 2.11 9.73 -3.16
C MET A 35 0.88 9.30 -2.37
N THR A 36 0.55 10.05 -1.32
CA THR A 36 -0.63 9.74 -0.51
C THR A 36 -1.51 10.97 -0.30
N ASN A 37 -2.74 10.74 0.18
CA ASN A 37 -3.62 11.82 0.63
C ASN A 37 -3.13 12.52 1.91
N LYS A 38 -2.06 12.03 2.55
CA LYS A 38 -1.44 12.66 3.72
C LYS A 38 -0.22 13.48 3.28
N ALA A 39 -0.27 14.78 3.56
CA ALA A 39 0.83 15.69 3.24
C ALA A 39 2.15 15.23 3.89
N GLY A 40 3.22 15.16 3.09
CA GLY A 40 4.55 14.73 3.56
C GLY A 40 4.73 13.23 3.77
N LEU A 41 3.71 12.41 3.50
CA LEU A 41 3.82 10.95 3.56
C LEU A 41 3.90 10.36 2.15
N THR A 42 4.98 9.61 1.92
CA THR A 42 5.19 8.80 0.72
C THR A 42 5.31 7.35 1.13
N ILE A 43 4.72 6.45 0.34
CA ILE A 43 4.67 5.02 0.65
C ILE A 43 5.41 4.26 -0.45
N ARG A 44 6.38 3.43 -0.06
CA ARG A 44 7.00 2.47 -0.98
C ARG A 44 6.55 1.06 -0.61
N ILE A 45 6.06 0.33 -1.60
CA ILE A 45 5.69 -1.08 -1.45
C ILE A 45 6.91 -1.93 -1.76
N LEU A 46 7.38 -2.71 -0.78
CA LEU A 46 8.54 -3.59 -0.92
C LEU A 46 8.19 -4.94 -1.54
N ALA A 47 6.99 -5.44 -1.24
CA ALA A 47 6.46 -6.69 -1.76
C ALA A 47 4.95 -6.67 -1.65
N ALA A 48 4.26 -7.32 -2.57
CA ALA A 48 2.84 -7.59 -2.47
C ALA A 48 2.54 -9.00 -2.93
N ARG A 49 1.48 -9.58 -2.37
CA ARG A 49 0.95 -10.88 -2.74
C ARG A 49 -0.56 -10.87 -2.67
N THR A 50 -1.20 -11.58 -3.57
CA THR A 50 -2.63 -11.83 -3.49
C THR A 50 -2.89 -13.05 -2.60
N THR A 51 -3.91 -12.98 -1.76
CA THR A 51 -4.36 -14.07 -0.90
C THR A 51 -5.87 -14.03 -0.87
N THR A 52 -6.55 -15.15 -1.12
CA THR A 52 -8.02 -15.33 -1.10
C THR A 52 -8.83 -14.03 -0.98
N ASN A 53 -8.93 -13.29 -2.10
CA ASN A 53 -9.65 -12.01 -2.27
C ASN A 53 -9.05 -10.70 -1.71
N VAL A 54 -7.81 -10.70 -1.23
CA VAL A 54 -7.16 -9.50 -0.67
C VAL A 54 -5.71 -9.39 -1.15
N LEU A 55 -5.28 -8.18 -1.51
CA LEU A 55 -3.85 -7.89 -1.72
C LEU A 55 -3.21 -7.58 -0.36
N VAL A 56 -2.14 -8.29 -0.02
CA VAL A 56 -1.34 -8.03 1.17
C VAL A 56 -0.01 -7.44 0.72
N ALA A 57 0.36 -6.29 1.27
CA ALA A 57 1.56 -5.57 0.92
C ALA A 57 2.46 -5.34 2.14
N ARG A 58 3.77 -5.36 1.92
CA ARG A 58 4.79 -4.90 2.87
C ARG A 58 5.21 -3.50 2.48
N ILE A 59 5.19 -2.59 3.45
CA ILE A 59 5.57 -1.20 3.26
C ILE A 59 6.95 -0.95 3.86
N GLU A 60 7.77 -0.16 3.17
CA GLU A 60 9.09 0.26 3.66
C GLU A 60 8.95 1.03 4.99
N GLY A 61 9.71 0.63 6.01
CA GLY A 61 9.68 1.26 7.34
C GLY A 61 8.53 0.81 8.25
N VAL A 62 7.63 -0.07 7.80
CA VAL A 62 6.52 -0.60 8.60
C VAL A 62 6.83 -2.04 9.01
N ASN A 63 7.27 -2.24 10.26
CA ASN A 63 7.77 -3.53 10.74
C ASN A 63 6.87 -4.18 11.81
N ASP A 64 5.88 -3.45 12.31
CA ASP A 64 4.99 -3.87 13.38
C ASP A 64 3.53 -3.53 13.07
N ARG A 65 2.61 -4.21 13.78
CA ARG A 65 1.17 -4.03 13.60
C ARG A 65 0.73 -2.58 13.87
N SER A 66 1.28 -1.95 14.90
CA SER A 66 0.86 -0.60 15.29
C SER A 66 1.23 0.44 14.24
N ALA A 67 2.39 0.32 13.59
CA ALA A 67 2.78 1.13 12.44
C ALA A 67 1.84 0.90 11.25
N ALA A 68 1.50 -0.37 10.96
CA ALA A 68 0.58 -0.72 9.89
C ALA A 68 -0.83 -0.15 10.11
N GLU A 69 -1.34 -0.18 11.34
CA GLU A 69 -2.66 0.35 11.69
C GLU A 69 -2.76 1.87 11.48
N LYS A 70 -1.67 2.63 11.66
CA LYS A 70 -1.62 4.08 11.39
C LYS A 70 -1.80 4.43 9.90
N LEU A 71 -1.55 3.47 9.02
CA LEU A 71 -1.70 3.62 7.57
C LEU A 71 -3.09 3.20 7.09
N ASN A 72 -3.93 2.62 7.94
CA ASN A 72 -5.29 2.24 7.55
C ASN A 72 -6.08 3.45 7.04
N GLY A 73 -6.70 3.30 5.87
CA GLY A 73 -7.47 4.33 5.19
C GLY A 73 -6.65 5.27 4.30
N VAL A 74 -5.31 5.20 4.32
CA VAL A 74 -4.44 6.01 3.45
C VAL A 74 -4.65 5.64 1.99
N GLU A 75 -4.83 6.65 1.16
CA GLU A 75 -5.00 6.50 -0.29
C GLU A 75 -3.66 6.64 -0.99
N LEU A 76 -3.42 5.82 -2.03
CA LEU A 76 -2.18 5.75 -2.79
C LEU A 76 -2.39 6.32 -4.19
N TYR A 77 -1.49 7.20 -4.60
CA TYR A 77 -1.54 7.89 -5.88
C TYR A 77 -0.22 7.80 -6.63
N ILE A 78 -0.32 7.76 -7.96
CA ILE A 78 0.80 8.00 -8.87
C ILE A 78 0.60 9.30 -9.63
N ASP A 79 1.70 9.93 -10.01
CA ASP A 79 1.66 11.04 -10.95
C ASP A 79 1.30 10.51 -12.34
N ARG A 80 0.31 11.11 -13.00
CA ARG A 80 -0.10 10.72 -14.35
C ARG A 80 0.65 11.59 -15.36
N ALA A 81 1.95 11.37 -15.46
CA ALA A 81 2.82 11.97 -16.47
C ALA A 81 3.59 10.90 -17.28
N LEU A 82 2.97 9.74 -17.50
CA LEU A 82 3.42 8.70 -18.43
C LEU A 82 2.42 8.58 -19.57
#